data_AF-A0A925L7Q6-F1
#
_entry.id   AF-A0A925L7Q6-F1
#
_cell.length_a   1.000
_cell.length_b   1.000
_cell.length_c   1.000
_cell.angle_alpha   90.00
_cell.angle_beta   90.00
_cell.angle_gamma   90.00
#
_symmetry.space_group_name_H-M   'P 1'
#
loop_
_entity.id
_entity.type
_entity.pdbx_description
1 polymer ?
#
loop_
_entity_poly.entity_id
_entity_poly.type
_entity_poly.pdbx_seq_one_letter_code
_entity_poly.pdbx_strand_id
1 'polypeptide(L)'
;MTPLREDVAQAFAPGGALAQADDRYTEREVQQRMAQEVAAAIDERRALVAEAGTGVGKTFAYLVPTLLSGKRALVSTATKNLQDQLFMRDLPRLRDALQLPVTLALLKGRASYLCLHRLSLARHSAELPDRWAVRTLAKIEVWARATKSGDLAELEGLDERSSVIPLVTSTRENCLGSECPEYRDCHVMKARRDAMAADLVVVNHHLFFADMALRDSGVAELLPSVEVAVFDEAHQLAEAGVQFLGTTLGSAQVIDFARDMLGAGLQHARGLVSWQDMASACDRAARDLRLAAVGALREVRGSLKLRWEERAEQAGFAKALQEIAAACDCAKLGLESVDELAPDFAKLAERAAQFVRQAGLFSGSVTPGRVRWIDLSPHQARLVESPLDIRDALREQMAAAPKAWIFTSATLGDDERLSWFTESAGLDDATTLRVGSPFDYPAHARLYIPTGFPKPNEPGHPGAVATLAARCA
;
A
#
# COMPACT_ATOMS: atom_id res chain seq x y z
N MET A 1 -25.90 9.05 28.69
CA MET A 1 -25.21 8.70 27.43
C MET A 1 -24.72 7.26 27.61
N THR A 2 -24.04 6.62 26.65
CA THR A 2 -23.36 5.35 26.96
C THR A 2 -22.11 5.65 27.81
N PRO A 3 -21.60 4.70 28.62
CA PRO A 3 -20.39 4.92 29.42
C PRO A 3 -19.20 5.41 28.58
N LEU A 4 -18.97 4.80 27.42
CA LEU A 4 -17.91 5.23 26.50
C LEU A 4 -18.08 6.68 26.03
N ARG A 5 -19.31 7.10 25.72
CA ARG A 5 -19.60 8.49 25.33
C ARG A 5 -19.37 9.48 26.45
N GLU A 6 -19.60 9.09 27.69
CA GLU A 6 -19.34 9.91 28.88
C GLU A 6 -17.83 10.05 29.11
N ASP A 7 -17.07 8.97 29.04
CA ASP A 7 -15.61 8.98 29.14
C ASP A 7 -14.97 9.83 28.04
N VAL A 8 -15.48 9.73 26.80
CA VAL A 8 -15.02 10.54 25.67
C VAL A 8 -15.33 12.02 25.90
N ALA A 9 -16.54 12.35 26.37
CA ALA A 9 -16.88 13.74 26.68
C ALA A 9 -15.94 14.30 27.75
N GLN A 10 -15.66 13.53 28.80
CA GLN A 10 -14.75 13.91 29.87
C GLN A 10 -13.30 14.09 29.38
N ALA A 11 -12.82 13.24 28.48
CA ALA A 11 -11.46 13.35 27.93
C ALA A 11 -11.23 14.66 27.16
N PHE A 12 -12.25 15.14 26.43
CA PHE A 12 -12.22 16.39 25.64
C PHE A 12 -12.70 17.64 26.41
N ALA A 13 -13.24 17.49 27.63
CA ALA A 13 -13.76 18.61 28.40
C ALA A 13 -12.67 19.60 28.81
N PRO A 14 -13.02 20.87 29.12
CA PRO A 14 -12.11 21.80 29.78
C PRO A 14 -11.60 21.22 31.10
N GLY A 15 -10.29 20.95 31.19
CA GLY A 15 -9.68 20.27 32.34
C GLY A 15 -9.71 18.73 32.28
N GLY A 16 -10.19 18.15 31.18
CA GLY A 16 -10.08 16.72 30.88
C GLY A 16 -8.65 16.28 30.58
N ALA A 17 -8.48 14.97 30.37
CA ALA A 17 -7.16 14.36 30.15
C ALA A 17 -6.34 15.02 29.03
N LEU A 18 -6.98 15.42 27.92
CA LEU A 18 -6.28 16.08 26.81
C LEU A 18 -5.84 17.51 27.14
N ALA A 19 -6.66 18.25 27.89
CA ALA A 19 -6.35 19.60 28.33
C ALA A 19 -5.22 19.62 29.37
N GLN A 20 -5.17 18.61 30.24
CA GLN A 20 -4.09 18.45 31.23
C GLN A 20 -2.75 18.05 30.59
N ALA A 21 -2.79 17.36 29.45
CA ALA A 21 -1.58 16.88 28.78
C ALA A 21 -0.95 17.88 27.79
N ASP A 22 -1.66 18.92 27.36
CA ASP A 22 -1.13 19.99 26.51
C ASP A 22 -1.80 21.33 26.82
N ASP A 23 -1.01 22.27 27.34
CA ASP A 23 -1.44 23.62 27.68
C ASP A 23 -1.99 24.41 26.48
N ARG A 24 -1.70 23.96 25.24
CA ARG A 24 -2.23 24.56 23.99
C ARG A 24 -3.51 23.90 23.50
N TYR A 25 -4.06 22.94 24.24
CA TYR A 25 -5.32 22.31 23.91
C TYR A 25 -6.43 23.37 23.83
N THR A 26 -7.20 23.33 22.76
CA THR A 26 -8.37 24.19 22.58
C THR A 26 -9.54 23.29 22.24
N GLU A 27 -10.62 23.48 22.98
CA GLU A 27 -11.86 22.79 22.75
C GLU A 27 -12.42 23.13 21.36
N ARG A 28 -12.87 22.10 20.63
CA ARG A 28 -13.50 22.25 19.33
C ARG A 28 -14.78 21.43 19.33
N GLU A 29 -15.93 22.09 19.31
CA GLU A 29 -17.25 21.43 19.28
C GLU A 29 -17.36 20.43 18.13
N VAL A 30 -16.85 20.82 16.95
CA VAL A 30 -16.78 20.00 15.73
C VAL A 30 -16.00 18.69 15.95
N GLN A 31 -14.92 18.74 16.73
CA GLN A 31 -14.10 17.58 17.08
C GLN A 31 -14.83 16.66 18.06
N GLN A 32 -15.45 17.24 19.10
CA GLN A 32 -16.21 16.48 20.09
C GLN A 32 -17.41 15.79 19.47
N ARG A 33 -18.14 16.47 18.58
CA ARG A 33 -19.26 15.88 17.85
C ARG A 33 -18.84 14.65 17.07
N MET A 34 -17.72 14.73 16.35
CA MET A 34 -17.15 13.57 15.66
C MET A 34 -16.76 12.46 16.63
N ALA A 35 -16.10 12.78 17.75
CA ALA A 35 -15.69 11.79 18.75
C ALA A 35 -16.89 11.06 19.40
N GLN A 36 -17.97 11.79 19.65
CA GLN A 36 -19.22 11.25 20.19
C GLN A 36 -19.91 10.31 19.20
N GLU A 37 -19.92 10.65 17.91
CA GLU A 37 -20.47 9.77 16.87
C GLU A 37 -19.62 8.53 16.65
N VAL A 38 -18.29 8.64 16.73
CA VAL A 38 -17.39 7.48 16.69
C VAL A 38 -17.64 6.56 17.89
N ALA A 39 -17.78 7.11 19.10
CA ALA A 39 -18.11 6.33 20.30
C ALA A 39 -19.45 5.59 20.16
N ALA A 40 -20.49 6.27 19.67
CA ALA A 40 -21.78 5.64 19.38
C ALA A 40 -21.65 4.50 18.36
N ALA A 41 -20.91 4.73 17.27
CA ALA A 41 -20.67 3.70 16.26
C ALA A 41 -19.94 2.47 16.82
N ILE A 42 -18.99 2.68 17.75
CA ILE A 42 -18.27 1.61 18.45
C ILE A 42 -19.20 0.80 19.35
N ASP A 43 -20.06 1.45 20.12
CA ASP A 43 -21.01 0.78 21.01
C ASP A 43 -22.07 -0.03 20.23
N GLU A 44 -22.61 0.57 19.16
CA GLU A 44 -23.65 -0.02 18.33
C GLU A 44 -23.12 -1.01 17.27
N ARG A 45 -21.79 -1.12 17.11
CA ARG A 45 -21.12 -1.94 16.08
C ARG A 45 -21.64 -1.65 14.67
N ARG A 46 -21.82 -0.36 14.35
CA ARG A 46 -22.31 0.09 13.03
C ARG A 46 -21.19 0.68 12.16
N ALA A 47 -21.52 0.95 10.90
CA ALA A 47 -20.68 1.72 10.00
C ALA A 47 -20.94 3.23 10.14
N LEU A 48 -19.87 4.01 10.25
CA LEU A 48 -19.86 5.46 10.27
C LEU A 48 -18.92 5.98 9.18
N VAL A 49 -19.42 6.88 8.33
CA VAL A 49 -18.65 7.62 7.33
C VAL A 49 -18.63 9.08 7.74
N ALA A 50 -17.49 9.56 8.22
CA ALA A 50 -17.31 10.89 8.80
C ALA A 50 -16.37 11.75 7.94
N GLU A 51 -16.93 12.71 7.21
CA GLU A 51 -16.16 13.78 6.57
C GLU A 51 -15.85 14.87 7.60
N ALA A 52 -14.57 15.15 7.78
CA ALA A 52 -14.12 16.14 8.74
C ALA A 52 -12.99 16.99 8.16
N GLY A 53 -13.21 18.29 8.05
CA GLY A 53 -12.26 19.22 7.44
C GLY A 53 -10.85 19.18 8.03
N THR A 54 -9.87 19.75 7.33
CA THR A 54 -8.54 19.94 7.89
C THR A 54 -8.61 20.81 9.15
N GLY A 55 -7.76 20.54 10.14
CA GLY A 55 -7.74 21.29 11.40
C GLY A 55 -8.83 20.92 12.42
N VAL A 56 -9.82 20.08 12.07
CA VAL A 56 -10.83 19.57 13.04
C VAL A 56 -10.19 18.78 14.18
N GLY A 57 -9.05 18.15 13.94
CA GLY A 57 -8.44 17.20 14.89
C GLY A 57 -9.03 15.80 14.77
N LYS A 58 -9.33 15.38 13.52
CA LYS A 58 -9.84 14.05 13.13
C LYS A 58 -9.14 12.91 13.86
N THR A 59 -7.81 12.91 13.83
CA THR A 59 -6.97 11.87 14.41
C THR A 59 -7.33 11.62 15.87
N PHE A 60 -7.46 12.66 16.68
CA PHE A 60 -7.82 12.51 18.08
C PHE A 60 -9.31 12.17 18.23
N ALA A 61 -10.17 12.72 17.37
CA ALA A 61 -11.61 12.45 17.39
C ALA A 61 -11.93 10.97 17.17
N TYR A 62 -11.19 10.24 16.33
CA TYR A 62 -11.38 8.79 16.20
C TYR A 62 -10.51 7.96 17.15
N LEU A 63 -9.30 8.40 17.51
CA LEU A 63 -8.40 7.60 18.36
C LEU A 63 -8.86 7.56 19.82
N VAL A 64 -9.33 8.67 20.39
CA VAL A 64 -9.77 8.74 21.79
C VAL A 64 -10.90 7.75 22.09
N PRO A 65 -12.04 7.76 21.37
CA PRO A 65 -13.08 6.75 21.58
C PRO A 65 -12.61 5.34 21.26
N THR A 66 -11.73 5.14 20.29
CA THR A 66 -11.16 3.81 19.97
C THR A 66 -10.36 3.26 21.15
N LEU A 67 -9.47 4.07 21.73
CA LEU A 67 -8.63 3.68 22.87
C LEU A 67 -9.44 3.47 24.15
N LEU A 68 -10.37 4.39 24.46
CA LEU A 68 -11.22 4.30 25.65
C LEU A 68 -12.20 3.13 25.60
N SER A 69 -12.55 2.63 24.41
CA SER A 69 -13.43 1.47 24.27
C SER A 69 -12.85 0.18 24.86
N GLY A 70 -11.52 0.09 25.02
CA GLY A 70 -10.82 -1.12 25.46
C GLY A 70 -10.94 -2.30 24.49
N LYS A 71 -11.54 -2.09 23.30
CA LYS A 71 -11.73 -3.12 22.29
C LYS A 71 -10.47 -3.27 21.43
N ARG A 72 -10.24 -4.47 20.90
CA ARG A 72 -9.17 -4.68 19.91
C ARG A 72 -9.49 -3.91 18.64
N ALA A 73 -8.54 -3.10 18.17
CA ALA A 73 -8.75 -2.14 17.10
C ALA A 73 -7.70 -2.23 15.99
N LEU A 74 -8.14 -1.94 14.77
CA LEU A 74 -7.28 -1.72 13.61
C LEU A 74 -7.42 -0.27 13.16
N VAL A 75 -6.30 0.43 12.96
CA VAL A 75 -6.27 1.75 12.32
C VAL A 75 -5.51 1.63 11.01
N SER A 76 -6.21 1.79 9.90
CA SER A 76 -5.66 1.73 8.55
C SER A 76 -5.53 3.14 7.99
N THR A 77 -4.34 3.51 7.51
CA THR A 77 -4.10 4.83 6.89
C THR A 77 -3.67 4.69 5.43
N ALA A 78 -3.81 5.76 4.65
CA ALA A 78 -3.39 5.76 3.25
C ALA A 78 -1.87 5.64 3.03
N THR A 79 -1.02 6.35 3.78
CA THR A 79 0.42 6.46 3.50
C THR A 79 1.31 6.00 4.65
N LYS A 80 2.56 5.61 4.34
CA LYS A 80 3.55 5.21 5.36
C LYS A 80 3.91 6.36 6.31
N ASN A 81 3.99 7.58 5.80
CA ASN A 81 4.29 8.76 6.61
C ASN A 81 3.17 9.06 7.62
N LEU A 82 1.91 8.90 7.22
CA LEU A 82 0.78 9.04 8.15
C LEU A 82 0.78 7.94 9.20
N GLN A 83 1.07 6.69 8.82
CA GLN A 83 1.30 5.58 9.75
C GLN A 83 2.36 5.92 10.80
N ASP A 84 3.53 6.40 10.34
CA ASP A 84 4.66 6.73 11.22
C ASP A 84 4.33 7.89 12.15
N GLN A 85 3.67 8.93 11.64
CA GLN A 85 3.20 10.04 12.46
C GLN A 85 2.21 9.56 13.54
N LEU A 86 1.23 8.73 13.13
CA LEU A 86 0.20 8.24 14.03
C LEU A 86 0.80 7.34 15.12
N PHE A 87 1.70 6.43 14.75
CA PHE A 87 2.30 5.45 15.65
C PHE A 87 3.40 6.02 16.54
N MET A 88 4.27 6.87 16.01
CA MET A 88 5.43 7.39 16.76
C MET A 88 5.09 8.62 17.61
N ARG A 89 4.03 9.36 17.27
CA ARG A 89 3.70 10.63 17.93
C ARG A 89 2.30 10.65 18.52
N ASP A 90 1.27 10.43 17.71
CA ASP A 90 -0.11 10.73 18.13
C ASP A 90 -0.65 9.67 19.11
N LEU A 91 -0.46 8.37 18.84
CA LEU A 91 -0.87 7.27 19.72
C LEU A 91 -0.14 7.22 21.08
N PRO A 92 1.21 7.30 21.16
CA PRO A 92 1.90 7.30 22.45
C PRO A 92 1.45 8.47 23.32
N ARG A 93 1.30 9.66 22.72
CA ARG A 93 0.81 10.85 23.41
C ARG A 93 -0.60 10.64 23.97
N LEU A 94 -1.51 10.04 23.21
CA LEU A 94 -2.86 9.75 23.69
C LEU A 94 -2.89 8.68 24.77
N ARG A 95 -2.12 7.60 24.61
CA ARG A 95 -2.00 6.54 25.62
C ARG A 95 -1.51 7.11 26.95
N ASP A 96 -0.48 7.96 26.91
CA ASP A 96 0.12 8.54 28.11
C ASP A 96 -0.81 9.58 28.74
N ALA A 97 -1.49 10.42 27.94
CA ALA A 97 -2.47 11.40 28.41
C ALA A 97 -3.70 10.75 29.05
N LEU A 98 -4.20 9.66 28.48
CA LEU A 98 -5.36 8.91 28.98
C LEU A 98 -4.98 7.86 30.04
N GLN A 99 -3.68 7.67 30.31
CA GLN A 99 -3.14 6.69 31.27
C GLN A 99 -3.63 5.25 31.02
N LEU A 100 -3.73 4.85 29.75
CA LEU A 100 -4.29 3.55 29.37
C LEU A 100 -3.21 2.47 29.23
N PRO A 101 -3.41 1.25 29.76
CA PRO A 101 -2.47 0.14 29.64
C PRO A 101 -2.63 -0.60 28.30
N VAL A 102 -2.60 0.14 27.18
CA VAL A 102 -2.87 -0.39 25.83
C VAL A 102 -1.57 -0.74 25.11
N THR A 103 -1.50 -1.93 24.55
CA THR A 103 -0.39 -2.37 23.69
C THR A 103 -0.62 -1.93 22.24
N LEU A 104 0.40 -1.33 21.63
CA LEU A 104 0.35 -0.75 20.29
C LEU A 104 1.35 -1.47 19.38
N ALA A 105 0.97 -1.73 18.13
CA ALA A 105 1.88 -2.25 17.11
C ALA A 105 1.72 -1.52 15.78
N LEU A 106 2.81 -1.44 15.01
CA LEU A 106 2.84 -0.94 13.65
C LEU A 106 3.23 -2.09 12.71
N LEU A 107 2.39 -2.36 11.72
CA LEU A 107 2.68 -3.35 10.70
C LEU A 107 2.66 -2.71 9.31
N LYS A 108 3.84 -2.69 8.67
CA LYS A 108 4.03 -2.19 7.31
C LYS A 108 4.10 -3.36 6.30
N GLY A 109 4.07 -3.03 5.01
CA GLY A 109 4.32 -4.02 3.96
C GLY A 109 5.75 -4.59 4.03
N ARG A 110 5.96 -5.81 3.53
CA ARG A 110 7.29 -6.50 3.55
C ARG A 110 8.42 -5.68 2.92
N ALA A 111 8.10 -4.88 1.90
CA ALA A 111 9.03 -3.97 1.23
C ALA A 111 9.50 -2.78 2.10
N SER A 112 8.94 -2.61 3.31
CA SER A 112 9.42 -1.64 4.30
C SER A 112 10.46 -2.23 5.26
N TYR A 113 10.63 -3.56 5.29
CA TYR A 113 11.52 -4.23 6.22
C TYR A 113 12.72 -4.85 5.52
N LEU A 114 13.88 -4.74 6.16
CA LEU A 114 15.10 -5.42 5.76
C LEU A 114 14.90 -6.94 5.81
N CYS A 115 15.17 -7.60 4.69
CA CYS A 115 15.23 -9.06 4.59
C CYS A 115 16.70 -9.51 4.64
N LEU A 116 17.07 -10.21 5.72
CA LEU A 116 18.45 -10.67 5.94
C LEU A 116 18.92 -11.66 4.86
N HIS A 117 18.04 -12.53 4.37
CA HIS A 117 18.34 -13.45 3.27
C HIS A 117 18.66 -12.69 1.98
N ARG A 118 17.82 -11.72 1.62
CA ARG A 118 18.01 -10.87 0.44
C ARG A 118 19.25 -9.99 0.54
N LEU A 119 19.55 -9.45 1.73
CA LEU A 119 20.80 -8.75 1.99
C LEU A 119 22.02 -9.65 1.74
N SER A 120 21.98 -10.91 2.19
CA SER A 120 23.03 -11.89 1.93
C SER A 120 23.18 -12.17 0.42
N LEU A 121 22.07 -12.38 -0.30
CA LEU A 121 22.11 -12.56 -1.75
C LEU A 121 22.68 -11.34 -2.49
N ALA A 122 22.25 -10.13 -2.11
CA ALA A 122 22.71 -8.89 -2.71
C ALA A 122 24.22 -8.68 -2.55
N ARG A 123 24.81 -9.15 -1.43
CA ARG A 123 26.26 -9.09 -1.17
C ARG A 123 27.08 -9.96 -2.12
N HIS A 124 26.53 -11.11 -2.53
CA HIS A 124 27.21 -12.04 -3.43
C HIS A 124 26.84 -11.81 -4.91
N SER A 125 25.95 -10.86 -5.20
CA SER A 125 25.62 -10.46 -6.56
C SER A 125 26.81 -9.81 -7.25
N ALA A 126 27.16 -10.28 -8.45
CA ALA A 126 28.25 -9.75 -9.25
C ALA A 126 27.93 -8.37 -9.87
N GLU A 127 26.65 -7.99 -9.94
CA GLU A 127 26.19 -6.80 -10.65
C GLU A 127 25.35 -5.91 -9.74
N LEU A 128 25.97 -4.86 -9.22
CA LEU A 128 25.27 -3.71 -8.65
C LEU A 128 25.20 -2.61 -9.71
N PRO A 129 24.10 -1.84 -9.78
CA PRO A 129 23.83 -0.94 -10.89
C PRO A 129 24.85 0.20 -11.00
N ASP A 130 25.37 0.68 -9.88
CA ASP A 130 26.34 1.79 -9.84
C ASP A 130 27.16 1.81 -8.52
N ARG A 131 28.14 2.71 -8.44
CA ARG A 131 28.98 2.90 -7.23
C ARG A 131 28.19 3.43 -6.02
N TRP A 132 27.09 4.14 -6.23
CA TRP A 132 26.24 4.63 -5.15
C TRP A 132 25.47 3.48 -4.51
N ALA A 133 24.97 2.53 -5.29
CA ALA A 133 24.35 1.31 -4.82
C ALA A 133 25.29 0.48 -3.95
N VAL A 134 26.58 0.37 -4.31
CA VAL A 134 27.60 -0.29 -3.47
C VAL A 134 27.74 0.39 -2.10
N ARG A 135 27.82 1.72 -2.08
CA ARG A 135 27.93 2.49 -0.81
C ARG A 135 26.69 2.36 0.04
N THR A 136 25.50 2.44 -0.57
CA THR A 136 24.21 2.31 0.11
C THR A 136 24.04 0.91 0.68
N LEU A 137 24.43 -0.14 -0.06
CA LEU A 137 24.40 -1.52 0.43
C LEU A 137 25.33 -1.70 1.65
N ALA A 138 26.57 -1.22 1.58
CA ALA A 138 27.51 -1.28 2.71
C ALA A 138 26.98 -0.55 3.96
N LYS A 139 26.30 0.59 3.77
CA LYS A 139 25.63 1.31 4.87
C LYS A 139 24.51 0.48 5.49
N ILE A 140 23.68 -0.16 4.66
CA ILE A 140 22.60 -1.06 5.13
C ILE A 140 23.18 -2.25 5.89
N GLU A 141 24.29 -2.85 5.44
CA GLU A 141 24.94 -3.96 6.14
C GLU A 141 25.43 -3.60 7.55
N VAL A 142 25.97 -2.39 7.73
CA VAL A 142 26.37 -1.90 9.05
C VAL A 142 25.14 -1.69 9.94
N TRP A 143 24.10 -1.04 9.41
CA TRP A 143 22.86 -0.78 10.14
C TRP A 143 22.10 -2.07 10.50
N ALA A 144 22.13 -3.09 9.64
CA ALA A 144 21.49 -4.39 9.84
C ALA A 144 21.92 -5.09 11.15
N ARG A 145 23.14 -4.80 11.64
CA ARG A 145 23.66 -5.38 12.89
C ARG A 145 23.11 -4.69 14.15
N ALA A 146 22.56 -3.49 14.01
CA ALA A 146 22.13 -2.66 15.14
C ALA A 146 20.60 -2.51 15.23
N THR A 147 19.89 -2.59 14.10
CA THR A 147 18.42 -2.45 14.09
C THR A 147 17.73 -3.61 14.81
N LYS A 148 16.64 -3.29 15.52
CA LYS A 148 15.78 -4.28 16.20
C LYS A 148 14.48 -4.55 15.44
N SER A 149 13.99 -3.56 14.70
CA SER A 149 12.72 -3.64 13.95
C SER A 149 12.98 -4.07 12.50
N GLY A 150 14.15 -3.72 11.96
CA GLY A 150 14.46 -3.83 10.53
C GLY A 150 13.67 -2.88 9.65
N ASP A 151 12.98 -1.89 10.20
CA ASP A 151 12.25 -0.90 9.43
C ASP A 151 13.21 0.07 8.73
N LEU A 152 13.18 0.08 7.40
CA LEU A 152 14.07 0.92 6.60
C LEU A 152 13.86 2.42 6.82
N ALA A 153 12.70 2.84 7.34
CA ALA A 153 12.45 4.24 7.69
C ALA A 153 13.36 4.74 8.83
N GLU A 154 13.93 3.83 9.65
CA GLU A 154 14.89 4.17 10.70
C GLU A 154 16.29 4.49 10.14
N LEU A 155 16.57 4.13 8.88
CA LEU A 155 17.88 4.35 8.27
C LEU A 155 18.01 5.78 7.75
N GLU A 156 18.64 6.64 8.55
CA GLU A 156 18.87 8.04 8.18
C GLU A 156 19.58 8.18 6.83
N GLY A 157 19.07 9.04 5.94
CA GLY A 157 19.69 9.34 4.65
C GLY A 157 19.63 8.21 3.62
N LEU A 158 18.73 7.23 3.80
CA LEU A 158 18.32 6.33 2.73
C LEU A 158 17.23 7.03 1.89
N ASP A 159 17.49 7.22 0.59
CA ASP A 159 16.46 7.67 -0.35
C ASP A 159 15.44 6.54 -0.59
N GLU A 160 14.14 6.82 -0.45
CA GLU A 160 13.05 5.88 -0.74
C GLU A 160 13.06 5.37 -2.19
N ARG A 161 13.67 6.12 -3.11
CA ARG A 161 13.84 5.75 -4.53
C ARG A 161 15.12 4.97 -4.81
N SER A 162 15.86 4.59 -3.77
CA SER A 162 17.10 3.83 -3.91
C SER A 162 16.89 2.52 -4.66
N SER A 163 17.73 2.28 -5.68
CA SER A 163 17.78 1.02 -6.42
C SER A 163 18.23 -0.17 -5.57
N VAL A 164 18.75 0.06 -4.36
CA VAL A 164 19.17 -0.99 -3.43
C VAL A 164 18.01 -1.55 -2.62
N ILE A 165 16.95 -0.77 -2.36
CA ILE A 165 15.81 -1.21 -1.54
C ILE A 165 15.18 -2.52 -2.09
N PRO A 166 14.90 -2.67 -3.39
CA PRO A 166 14.40 -3.94 -3.95
C PRO A 166 15.37 -5.12 -3.81
N LEU A 167 16.68 -4.86 -3.68
CA LEU A 167 17.70 -5.90 -3.52
C LEU A 167 17.77 -6.44 -2.09
N VAL A 168 17.45 -5.61 -1.08
CA VAL A 168 17.56 -5.97 0.35
C VAL A 168 16.21 -6.19 1.03
N THR A 169 15.11 -6.03 0.31
CA THR A 169 13.75 -6.29 0.80
C THR A 169 13.13 -7.50 0.08
N SER A 170 11.97 -7.96 0.58
CA SER A 170 11.23 -9.08 0.00
C SER A 170 9.82 -8.67 -0.43
N THR A 171 9.28 -9.42 -1.39
CA THR A 171 7.89 -9.39 -1.82
C THR A 171 7.19 -10.69 -1.41
N ARG A 172 5.89 -10.82 -1.70
CA ARG A 172 5.16 -12.08 -1.47
C ARG A 172 5.72 -13.22 -2.35
N GLU A 173 6.19 -12.85 -3.53
CA GLU A 173 6.60 -13.77 -4.59
C GLU A 173 8.04 -14.28 -4.41
N ASN A 174 8.91 -13.55 -3.70
CA ASN A 174 10.31 -13.97 -3.49
C ASN A 174 10.66 -14.32 -2.04
N CYS A 175 9.72 -14.18 -1.10
CA CYS A 175 9.92 -14.59 0.28
C CYS A 175 9.79 -16.12 0.40
N LEU A 176 10.79 -16.76 1.03
CA LEU A 176 10.83 -18.21 1.27
C LEU A 176 9.93 -18.70 2.42
N GLY A 177 9.25 -17.78 3.12
CA GLY A 177 8.34 -18.14 4.21
C GLY A 177 9.05 -18.88 5.34
N SER A 178 8.45 -19.97 5.82
CA SER A 178 8.98 -20.81 6.91
C SER A 178 10.25 -21.57 6.56
N GLU A 179 10.56 -21.75 5.27
CA GLU A 179 11.78 -22.42 4.80
C GLU A 179 12.98 -21.47 4.73
N CYS A 180 12.77 -20.19 5.02
CA CYS A 180 13.84 -19.19 5.02
C CYS A 180 14.90 -19.51 6.10
N PRO A 181 16.20 -19.54 5.75
CA PRO A 181 17.27 -19.72 6.74
C PRO A 181 17.25 -18.66 7.86
N GLU A 182 16.81 -17.45 7.52
CA GLU A 182 16.73 -16.29 8.41
C GLU A 182 15.35 -16.15 9.10
N TYR A 183 14.49 -17.18 9.09
CA TYR A 183 13.11 -17.07 9.58
C TYR A 183 13.00 -16.61 11.03
N ARG A 184 13.89 -17.10 11.91
CA ARG A 184 13.90 -16.79 13.34
C ARG A 184 14.10 -15.30 13.60
N ASP A 185 15.06 -14.70 12.90
CA ASP A 185 15.45 -13.29 13.03
C ASP A 185 14.76 -12.40 11.99
N CYS A 186 13.75 -12.92 11.30
CA CYS A 186 13.02 -12.20 10.28
C CYS A 186 12.19 -11.04 10.87
N HIS A 187 12.59 -9.82 10.54
CA HIS A 187 11.92 -8.58 10.92
C HIS A 187 10.41 -8.55 10.62
N VAL A 188 10.00 -9.02 9.43
CA VAL A 188 8.59 -9.10 9.05
C VAL A 188 7.81 -10.04 9.97
N MET A 189 8.39 -11.20 10.29
CA MET A 189 7.72 -12.19 11.14
C MET A 189 7.64 -11.71 12.58
N LYS A 190 8.66 -10.99 13.06
CA LYS A 190 8.62 -10.30 14.35
C LYS A 190 7.50 -9.25 14.39
N ALA A 191 7.47 -8.33 13.43
CA ALA A 191 6.43 -7.30 13.34
C ALA A 191 5.02 -7.90 13.26
N ARG A 192 4.85 -9.02 12.54
CA ARG A 192 3.56 -9.73 12.49
C ARG A 192 3.18 -10.32 13.85
N ARG A 193 4.11 -10.93 14.59
CA ARG A 193 3.83 -11.45 15.94
C ARG A 193 3.43 -10.33 16.90
N ASP A 194 4.15 -9.22 16.85
CA ASP A 194 3.86 -8.03 17.66
C ASP A 194 2.46 -7.48 17.33
N ALA A 195 2.10 -7.40 16.04
CA ALA A 195 0.77 -7.00 15.59
C ALA A 195 -0.34 -7.95 16.05
N MET A 196 -0.13 -9.26 15.99
CA MET A 196 -1.11 -10.25 16.45
C MET A 196 -1.37 -10.19 17.96
N ALA A 197 -0.37 -9.77 18.74
CA ALA A 197 -0.46 -9.65 20.20
C ALA A 197 -1.00 -8.30 20.68
N ALA A 198 -1.01 -7.27 19.83
CA ALA A 198 -1.39 -5.92 20.23
C ALA A 198 -2.91 -5.72 20.36
N ASP A 199 -3.28 -4.74 21.20
CA ASP A 199 -4.65 -4.26 21.36
C ASP A 199 -5.05 -3.33 20.22
N LEU A 200 -4.13 -2.48 19.75
CA LEU A 200 -4.33 -1.61 18.59
C LEU A 200 -3.19 -1.77 17.59
N VAL A 201 -3.54 -2.08 16.35
CA VAL A 201 -2.58 -2.22 15.24
C VAL A 201 -2.78 -1.09 14.23
N VAL A 202 -1.69 -0.43 13.86
CA VAL A 202 -1.66 0.54 12.77
C VAL A 202 -1.13 -0.14 11.50
N VAL A 203 -1.86 0.00 10.39
CA VAL A 203 -1.53 -0.58 9.08
C VAL A 203 -1.80 0.41 7.96
N ASN A 204 -1.45 0.03 6.72
CA ASN A 204 -1.94 0.72 5.53
C ASN A 204 -3.18 0.04 4.93
N HIS A 205 -3.88 0.75 4.05
CA HIS A 205 -5.05 0.20 3.34
C HIS A 205 -4.72 -1.06 2.53
N HIS A 206 -3.55 -1.10 1.86
CA HIS A 206 -3.15 -2.29 1.09
C HIS A 206 -2.98 -3.54 1.95
N LEU A 207 -2.46 -3.43 3.17
CA LEU A 207 -2.33 -4.57 4.08
C LEU A 207 -3.67 -5.08 4.59
N PHE A 208 -4.65 -4.20 4.78
CA PHE A 208 -6.02 -4.61 5.11
C PHE A 208 -6.60 -5.49 4.00
N PHE A 209 -6.52 -5.07 2.73
CA PHE A 209 -6.96 -5.89 1.61
C PHE A 209 -6.11 -7.16 1.42
N ALA A 210 -4.84 -7.12 1.80
CA ALA A 210 -3.98 -8.31 1.79
C ALA A 210 -4.39 -9.37 2.80
N ASP A 211 -4.79 -8.94 4.00
CA ASP A 211 -5.32 -9.84 5.02
C ASP A 211 -6.64 -10.46 4.57
N MET A 212 -7.54 -9.63 4.03
CA MET A 212 -8.82 -10.05 3.47
C MET A 212 -8.65 -11.18 2.44
N ALA A 213 -7.83 -10.98 1.41
CA ALA A 213 -7.62 -12.00 0.37
C ALA A 213 -6.95 -13.30 0.88
N LEU A 214 -6.19 -13.23 1.98
CA LEU A 214 -5.60 -14.41 2.59
C LEU A 214 -6.63 -15.23 3.38
N ARG A 215 -7.57 -14.56 4.05
CA ARG A 215 -8.69 -15.21 4.75
C ARG A 215 -9.58 -15.98 3.77
N ASP A 216 -9.90 -15.37 2.62
CA ASP A 216 -10.74 -16.00 1.59
C ASP A 216 -10.08 -17.26 0.98
N SER A 217 -8.74 -17.34 1.01
CA SER A 217 -7.98 -18.51 0.55
C SER A 217 -7.68 -19.53 1.67
N GLY A 218 -8.16 -19.31 2.89
CA GLY A 218 -7.97 -20.22 4.02
C GLY A 218 -6.54 -20.26 4.58
N VAL A 219 -5.73 -19.24 4.29
CA VAL A 219 -4.32 -19.13 4.71
C VAL A 219 -4.24 -18.34 6.03
N ALA A 220 -3.15 -18.54 6.78
CA ALA A 220 -2.90 -17.85 8.05
C ALA A 220 -3.02 -16.32 7.95
N GLU A 221 -3.77 -15.74 8.89
CA GLU A 221 -4.09 -14.33 9.02
C GLU A 221 -2.82 -13.45 9.16
N LEU A 222 -2.84 -12.26 8.57
CA LEU A 222 -1.83 -11.21 8.74
C LEU A 222 -2.14 -10.33 9.94
N LEU A 223 -3.42 -10.03 10.12
CA LEU A 223 -3.94 -9.07 11.09
C LEU A 223 -4.78 -9.79 12.13
N PRO A 224 -4.80 -9.28 13.38
CA PRO A 224 -5.68 -9.84 14.40
C PRO A 224 -7.14 -9.63 14.05
N SER A 225 -8.00 -10.49 14.60
CA SER A 225 -9.44 -10.21 14.66
C SER A 225 -9.68 -9.00 15.57
N VAL A 226 -10.42 -8.02 15.06
CA VAL A 226 -10.69 -6.73 15.71
C VAL A 226 -12.20 -6.47 15.78
N GLU A 227 -12.60 -5.72 16.81
CA GLU A 227 -13.99 -5.27 17.00
C GLU A 227 -14.21 -3.83 16.51
N VAL A 228 -13.14 -3.09 16.25
CA VAL A 228 -13.17 -1.74 15.71
C VAL A 228 -12.18 -1.63 14.56
N ALA A 229 -12.65 -1.22 13.38
CA ALA A 229 -11.81 -0.94 12.21
C ALA A 229 -11.97 0.53 11.80
N VAL A 230 -10.90 1.30 11.90
CA VAL A 230 -10.83 2.71 11.53
C VAL A 230 -10.02 2.86 10.25
N PHE A 231 -10.57 3.56 9.26
CA PHE A 231 -9.93 3.90 8.00
C PHE A 231 -9.79 5.41 7.91
N ASP A 232 -8.56 5.89 8.09
CA ASP A 232 -8.19 7.29 7.93
C ASP A 232 -7.70 7.57 6.51
N GLU A 233 -8.00 8.75 5.99
CA GLU A 233 -7.91 9.07 4.57
C GLU A 233 -8.66 8.06 3.69
N ALA A 234 -9.86 7.67 4.14
CA ALA A 234 -10.70 6.66 3.50
C ALA A 234 -11.01 6.92 2.01
N HIS A 235 -10.85 8.16 1.53
CA HIS A 235 -10.96 8.47 0.11
C HIS A 235 -9.95 7.68 -0.77
N GLN A 236 -8.81 7.25 -0.21
CA GLN A 236 -7.84 6.40 -0.92
C GLN A 236 -8.13 4.90 -0.79
N LEU A 237 -9.09 4.51 0.04
CA LEU A 237 -9.40 3.09 0.28
C LEU A 237 -9.90 2.40 -1.00
N ALA A 238 -10.77 3.06 -1.76
CA ALA A 238 -11.30 2.54 -3.03
C ALA A 238 -10.18 2.24 -4.02
N GLU A 239 -9.28 3.20 -4.25
CA GLU A 239 -8.14 3.00 -5.15
C GLU A 239 -7.20 1.89 -4.64
N ALA A 240 -6.88 1.88 -3.34
CA ALA A 240 -6.03 0.87 -2.75
C ALA A 240 -6.61 -0.55 -2.91
N GLY A 241 -7.92 -0.70 -2.75
CA GLY A 241 -8.60 -2.00 -2.89
C GLY A 241 -8.69 -2.45 -4.35
N VAL A 242 -9.03 -1.56 -5.29
CA VAL A 242 -8.98 -1.84 -6.73
C VAL A 242 -7.58 -2.32 -7.13
N GLN A 243 -6.54 -1.58 -6.75
CA GLN A 243 -5.15 -1.97 -7.04
C GLN A 243 -4.78 -3.33 -6.45
N PHE A 244 -5.26 -3.65 -5.24
CA PHE A 244 -4.92 -4.89 -4.56
C PHE A 244 -5.69 -6.11 -5.10
N LEU A 245 -6.98 -5.95 -5.38
CA LEU A 245 -7.85 -6.99 -5.94
C LEU A 245 -7.54 -7.28 -7.43
N GLY A 246 -6.77 -6.39 -8.04
CA GLY A 246 -6.31 -6.52 -9.41
C GLY A 246 -5.19 -7.54 -9.61
N THR A 247 -5.21 -8.21 -10.75
CA THR A 247 -4.12 -9.02 -11.27
C THR A 247 -3.19 -8.14 -12.08
N THR A 248 -1.87 -8.24 -11.86
CA THR A 248 -0.90 -7.45 -12.64
C THR A 248 0.25 -8.28 -13.21
N LEU A 249 0.66 -7.96 -14.44
CA LEU A 249 1.86 -8.48 -15.09
C LEU A 249 2.78 -7.32 -15.46
N GLY A 250 3.93 -7.20 -14.79
CA GLY A 250 4.90 -6.13 -15.04
C GLY A 250 6.19 -6.61 -15.70
N SER A 251 6.69 -5.89 -16.70
CA SER A 251 7.98 -6.19 -17.35
C SER A 251 9.15 -6.14 -16.35
N ALA A 252 9.15 -5.17 -15.43
CA ALA A 252 10.17 -5.08 -14.39
C ALA A 252 10.16 -6.30 -13.45
N GLN A 253 8.98 -6.83 -13.12
CA GLN A 253 8.86 -8.02 -12.26
C GLN A 253 9.45 -9.27 -12.91
N VAL A 254 9.35 -9.40 -14.24
CA VAL A 254 9.95 -10.51 -15.00
C VAL A 254 11.47 -10.34 -15.12
N ILE A 255 11.97 -9.12 -15.29
CA ILE A 255 13.42 -8.83 -15.29
C ILE A 255 14.03 -9.14 -13.91
N ASP A 256 13.38 -8.73 -12.83
CA ASP A 256 13.84 -9.04 -11.47
C ASP A 256 13.83 -10.55 -11.21
N PHE A 257 12.82 -11.27 -11.72
CA PHE A 257 12.78 -12.73 -11.67
C PHE A 257 13.96 -13.37 -12.42
N ALA A 258 14.27 -12.90 -13.63
CA ALA A 258 15.40 -13.40 -14.41
C ALA A 258 16.73 -13.22 -13.66
N ARG A 259 16.90 -12.07 -12.97
CA ARG A 259 18.06 -11.80 -12.13
C ARG A 259 18.13 -12.73 -10.92
N ASP A 260 17.02 -12.87 -10.19
CA ASP A 260 16.93 -13.74 -9.02
C ASP A 260 17.25 -15.21 -9.39
N MET A 261 16.69 -15.69 -10.51
CA MET A 261 16.94 -17.03 -11.05
C MET A 261 18.41 -17.23 -11.43
N LEU A 262 19.01 -16.27 -12.15
CA LEU A 262 20.42 -16.37 -12.53
C LEU A 262 21.33 -16.43 -11.29
N GLY A 263 21.06 -15.58 -10.29
CA GLY A 263 21.80 -15.57 -9.03
C GLY A 263 21.75 -16.91 -8.30
N ALA A 264 20.53 -17.42 -8.07
CA ALA A 264 20.32 -18.72 -7.41
C ALA A 264 20.95 -19.87 -8.20
N GLY A 265 20.76 -19.89 -9.52
CA GLY A 265 21.30 -20.93 -10.40
C GLY A 265 22.82 -20.98 -10.41
N LEU A 266 23.49 -19.83 -10.48
CA LEU A 266 24.96 -19.76 -10.43
C LEU A 266 25.54 -20.12 -9.06
N GLN A 267 24.80 -19.85 -7.99
CA GLN A 267 25.24 -20.12 -6.62
C GLN A 267 25.04 -21.59 -6.23
N HIS A 268 23.90 -22.19 -6.56
CA HIS A 268 23.49 -23.49 -6.03
C HIS A 268 23.47 -24.63 -7.06
N ALA A 269 23.37 -24.32 -8.36
CA ALA A 269 23.13 -25.31 -9.41
C ALA A 269 23.97 -25.06 -10.68
N ARG A 270 25.22 -24.60 -10.49
CA ARG A 270 26.08 -24.18 -11.61
C ARG A 270 26.36 -25.35 -12.56
N GLY A 271 26.06 -25.14 -13.85
CA GLY A 271 26.33 -26.12 -14.91
C GLY A 271 25.27 -27.22 -15.05
N LEU A 272 24.22 -27.24 -14.22
CA LEU A 272 23.11 -28.19 -14.34
C LEU A 272 22.06 -27.72 -15.36
N VAL A 273 21.86 -26.41 -15.45
CA VAL A 273 20.93 -25.75 -16.37
C VAL A 273 21.63 -24.56 -17.01
N SER A 274 21.25 -24.20 -18.24
CA SER A 274 21.72 -23.00 -18.94
C SER A 274 21.10 -21.72 -18.37
N TRP A 275 21.45 -21.38 -17.13
CA TRP A 275 20.87 -20.25 -16.40
C TRP A 275 20.99 -18.91 -17.13
N GLN A 276 22.12 -18.66 -17.80
CA GLN A 276 22.34 -17.45 -18.59
C GLN A 276 21.36 -17.34 -19.76
N ASP A 277 21.12 -18.44 -20.47
CA ASP A 277 20.22 -18.45 -21.63
C ASP A 277 18.77 -18.25 -21.18
N MET A 278 18.35 -18.93 -20.12
CA MET A 278 17.01 -18.78 -19.54
C MET A 278 16.77 -17.36 -19.02
N ALA A 279 17.72 -16.81 -18.26
CA ALA A 279 17.62 -15.44 -17.74
C ALA A 279 17.58 -14.42 -18.89
N SER A 280 18.42 -14.60 -19.91
CA SER A 280 18.43 -13.73 -21.10
C SER A 280 17.14 -13.82 -21.91
N ALA A 281 16.51 -15.00 -21.98
CA ALA A 281 15.21 -15.18 -22.64
C ALA A 281 14.10 -14.43 -21.89
N CYS A 282 14.03 -14.55 -20.56
CA CYS A 282 13.05 -13.83 -19.74
C CYS A 282 13.25 -12.31 -19.80
N ASP A 283 14.50 -11.81 -19.68
CA ASP A 283 14.80 -10.38 -19.76
C ASP A 283 14.42 -9.81 -21.14
N ARG A 284 14.75 -10.53 -22.23
CA ARG A 284 14.37 -10.13 -23.59
C ARG A 284 12.86 -10.05 -23.77
N ALA A 285 12.12 -11.12 -23.40
CA ALA A 285 10.67 -11.14 -23.51
C ALA A 285 9.99 -10.01 -22.71
N ALA A 286 10.52 -9.69 -21.53
CA ALA A 286 10.04 -8.57 -20.73
C ALA A 286 10.28 -7.20 -21.40
N ARG A 287 11.45 -7.00 -22.02
CA ARG A 287 11.76 -5.77 -22.77
C ARG A 287 10.90 -5.66 -24.03
N ASP A 288 10.67 -6.78 -24.72
CA ASP A 288 9.82 -6.83 -25.90
C ASP A 288 8.36 -6.52 -25.57
N LEU A 289 7.84 -7.00 -24.41
CA LEU A 289 6.53 -6.57 -23.91
C LEU A 289 6.48 -5.05 -23.71
N ARG A 290 7.50 -4.46 -23.07
CA ARG A 290 7.54 -3.00 -22.89
C ARG A 290 7.56 -2.28 -24.24
N LEU A 291 8.36 -2.73 -25.19
CA LEU A 291 8.44 -2.14 -26.53
C LEU A 291 7.12 -2.24 -27.28
N ALA A 292 6.47 -3.40 -27.24
CA ALA A 292 5.15 -3.60 -27.83
C ALA A 292 4.08 -2.72 -27.17
N ALA A 293 4.13 -2.57 -25.84
CA ALA A 293 3.23 -1.70 -25.10
C ALA A 293 3.46 -0.21 -25.41
N VAL A 294 4.71 0.23 -25.62
CA VAL A 294 5.01 1.59 -26.10
C VAL A 294 4.45 1.79 -27.52
N GLY A 295 4.62 0.81 -28.41
CA GLY A 295 4.10 0.84 -29.77
C GLY A 295 4.62 2.04 -30.56
N ALA A 296 3.71 2.78 -31.21
CA ALA A 296 4.06 3.95 -32.03
C ALA A 296 4.39 5.22 -31.23
N LEU A 297 4.32 5.18 -29.88
CA LEU A 297 4.69 6.33 -29.05
C LEU A 297 6.19 6.58 -29.15
N ARG A 298 6.58 7.76 -29.63
CA ARG A 298 8.00 8.12 -29.85
C ARG A 298 8.79 8.25 -28.55
N GLU A 299 8.18 8.76 -27.48
CA GLU A 299 8.84 8.96 -26.20
C GLU A 299 7.82 8.96 -25.05
N VAL A 300 8.14 8.27 -23.96
CA VAL A 300 7.33 8.26 -22.74
C VAL A 300 8.06 9.09 -21.68
N ARG A 301 7.70 10.37 -21.55
CA ARG A 301 8.25 11.28 -20.54
C ARG A 301 7.35 11.28 -19.30
N GLY A 302 7.46 10.23 -18.49
CA GLY A 302 6.69 10.06 -17.25
C GLY A 302 5.79 8.83 -17.23
N SER A 303 4.81 8.81 -16.34
CA SER A 303 3.82 7.72 -16.28
C SER A 303 2.65 8.02 -17.21
N LEU A 304 2.28 7.06 -18.04
CA LEU A 304 1.14 7.14 -18.97
C LEU A 304 0.22 5.95 -18.74
N LYS A 305 -1.07 6.22 -18.56
CA LYS A 305 -2.11 5.18 -18.48
C LYS A 305 -2.80 5.05 -19.83
N LEU A 306 -2.63 3.91 -20.48
CA LEU A 306 -3.25 3.58 -21.75
C LEU A 306 -4.51 2.74 -21.54
N ARG A 307 -5.50 2.92 -22.42
CA ARG A 307 -6.63 2.01 -22.52
C ARG A 307 -6.15 0.68 -23.10
N TRP A 308 -6.74 -0.42 -22.65
CA TRP A 308 -6.32 -1.77 -23.05
C TRP A 308 -6.41 -1.98 -24.56
N GLU A 309 -7.48 -1.48 -25.17
CA GLU A 309 -7.80 -1.62 -26.60
C GLU A 309 -6.74 -0.97 -27.50
N GLU A 310 -6.02 0.04 -27.02
CA GLU A 310 -4.97 0.71 -27.78
C GLU A 310 -3.79 -0.21 -28.13
N ARG A 311 -3.64 -1.34 -27.42
CA ARG A 311 -2.55 -2.30 -27.63
C ARG A 311 -3.02 -3.74 -27.81
N ALA A 312 -4.12 -4.14 -27.17
CA ALA A 312 -4.59 -5.51 -27.18
C ALA A 312 -4.80 -6.11 -28.59
N GLU A 313 -5.20 -5.29 -29.54
CA GLU A 313 -5.45 -5.71 -30.93
C GLU A 313 -4.18 -5.78 -31.80
N GLN A 314 -3.04 -5.32 -31.27
CA GLN A 314 -1.78 -5.32 -32.02
C GLN A 314 -1.11 -6.69 -31.95
N ALA A 315 -0.85 -7.30 -33.11
CA ALA A 315 -0.19 -8.61 -33.20
C ALA A 315 1.16 -8.68 -32.45
N GLY A 316 1.93 -7.58 -32.45
CA GLY A 316 3.18 -7.49 -31.69
C GLY A 316 3.00 -7.57 -30.18
N PHE A 317 1.90 -7.05 -29.65
CA PHE A 317 1.60 -7.11 -28.22
C PHE A 317 1.16 -8.51 -27.79
N ALA A 318 0.30 -9.16 -28.59
CA ALA A 318 -0.09 -10.55 -28.36
C ALA A 318 1.11 -11.51 -28.42
N LYS A 319 2.01 -11.31 -29.39
CA LYS A 319 3.26 -12.08 -29.51
C LYS A 319 4.17 -11.90 -28.28
N ALA A 320 4.34 -10.67 -27.80
CA ALA A 320 5.18 -10.41 -26.63
C ALA A 320 4.64 -11.09 -25.35
N LEU A 321 3.32 -11.18 -25.18
CA LEU A 321 2.70 -11.95 -24.09
C LEU A 321 2.99 -13.45 -24.22
N GLN A 322 2.90 -14.01 -25.42
CA GLN A 322 3.23 -15.41 -25.69
C GLN A 322 4.72 -15.69 -25.42
N GLU A 323 5.61 -14.76 -25.78
CA GLU A 323 7.05 -14.88 -25.53
C GLU A 323 7.37 -14.85 -24.03
N ILE A 324 6.69 -14.02 -23.24
CA ILE A 324 6.79 -14.06 -21.77
C ILE A 324 6.35 -15.43 -21.23
N ALA A 325 5.19 -15.92 -21.67
CA ALA A 325 4.69 -17.22 -21.23
C ALA A 325 5.68 -18.34 -21.57
N ALA A 326 6.18 -18.39 -22.81
CA ALA A 326 7.13 -19.42 -23.24
C ALA A 326 8.46 -19.33 -22.47
N ALA A 327 9.04 -18.14 -22.32
CA ALA A 327 10.30 -17.96 -21.59
C ALA A 327 10.17 -18.34 -20.12
N CYS A 328 9.06 -17.94 -19.46
CA CYS A 328 8.82 -18.28 -18.06
C CYS A 328 8.51 -19.77 -17.89
N ASP A 329 7.85 -20.44 -18.84
CA ASP A 329 7.61 -21.88 -18.75
C ASP A 329 8.91 -22.69 -18.93
N CYS A 330 9.79 -22.30 -19.84
CA CYS A 330 11.13 -22.88 -19.94
C CYS A 330 11.94 -22.69 -18.65
N ALA A 331 11.89 -21.50 -18.05
CA ALA A 331 12.52 -21.23 -16.76
C ALA A 331 11.92 -22.11 -15.65
N LYS A 332 10.59 -22.28 -15.62
CA LYS A 332 9.89 -23.16 -14.67
C LYS A 332 10.43 -24.59 -14.72
N LEU A 333 10.51 -25.18 -15.92
CA LEU A 333 11.02 -26.54 -16.11
C LEU A 333 12.48 -26.69 -15.66
N GLY A 334 13.32 -25.67 -15.94
CA GLY A 334 14.70 -25.64 -15.45
C GLY A 334 14.79 -25.60 -13.93
N LEU A 335 13.96 -24.78 -13.29
CA LEU A 335 13.91 -24.64 -11.83
C LEU A 335 13.37 -25.90 -11.14
N GLU A 336 12.34 -26.54 -11.69
CA GLU A 336 11.77 -27.80 -11.19
C GLU A 336 12.77 -28.96 -11.26
N SER A 337 13.76 -28.91 -12.17
CA SER A 337 14.80 -29.96 -12.25
C SER A 337 15.84 -29.91 -11.13
N VAL A 338 15.86 -28.84 -10.34
CA VAL A 338 16.85 -28.59 -9.28
C VAL A 338 16.21 -28.12 -7.97
N ASP A 339 14.90 -28.31 -7.82
CA ASP A 339 14.11 -27.78 -6.69
C ASP A 339 14.61 -28.26 -5.31
N GLU A 340 15.09 -29.50 -5.22
CA GLU A 340 15.64 -30.09 -3.99
C GLU A 340 16.97 -29.47 -3.54
N LEU A 341 17.67 -28.70 -4.38
CA LEU A 341 19.00 -28.16 -4.06
C LEU A 341 18.98 -26.92 -3.15
N ALA A 342 17.91 -26.12 -3.22
CA ALA A 342 17.74 -24.92 -2.40
C ALA A 342 16.26 -24.47 -2.38
N PRO A 343 15.75 -23.95 -1.24
CA PRO A 343 14.36 -23.48 -1.13
C PRO A 343 14.02 -22.36 -2.12
N ASP A 344 15.01 -21.57 -2.54
CA ASP A 344 14.85 -20.53 -3.55
C ASP A 344 14.31 -21.07 -4.88
N PHE A 345 14.68 -22.30 -5.28
CA PHE A 345 14.26 -22.86 -6.56
C PHE A 345 12.77 -23.17 -6.63
N ALA A 346 12.20 -23.75 -5.57
CA ALA A 346 10.75 -23.98 -5.48
C ALA A 346 9.97 -22.66 -5.59
N LYS A 347 10.43 -21.62 -4.87
CA LYS A 347 9.78 -20.30 -4.91
C LYS A 347 9.90 -19.62 -6.27
N LEU A 348 11.05 -19.75 -6.92
CA LEU A 348 11.26 -19.25 -8.27
C LEU A 348 10.38 -19.99 -9.29
N ALA A 349 10.22 -21.30 -9.16
CA ALA A 349 9.34 -22.09 -10.05
C ALA A 349 7.87 -21.66 -9.91
N GLU A 350 7.39 -21.44 -8.68
CA GLU A 350 6.05 -20.90 -8.43
C GLU A 350 5.85 -19.53 -9.11
N ARG A 351 6.83 -18.64 -8.99
CA ARG A 351 6.81 -17.30 -9.60
C ARG A 351 6.83 -17.38 -11.13
N ALA A 352 7.62 -18.28 -11.71
CA ALA A 352 7.61 -18.55 -13.15
C ALA A 352 6.23 -19.01 -13.62
N ALA A 353 5.64 -19.98 -12.91
CA ALA A 353 4.29 -20.48 -13.18
C ALA A 353 3.22 -19.38 -13.06
N GLN A 354 3.37 -18.46 -12.11
CA GLN A 354 2.49 -17.31 -11.97
C GLN A 354 2.56 -16.38 -13.18
N PHE A 355 3.76 -16.07 -13.70
CA PHE A 355 3.89 -15.26 -14.91
C PHE A 355 3.28 -15.94 -16.14
N VAL A 356 3.42 -17.26 -16.28
CA VAL A 356 2.76 -18.03 -17.34
C VAL A 356 1.24 -17.86 -17.27
N ARG A 357 0.64 -18.06 -16.08
CA ARG A 357 -0.81 -17.89 -15.88
C ARG A 357 -1.26 -16.46 -16.16
N GLN A 358 -0.51 -15.46 -15.69
CA GLN A 358 -0.84 -14.06 -15.91
C GLN A 358 -0.75 -13.67 -17.39
N ALA A 359 0.30 -14.10 -18.09
CA ALA A 359 0.44 -13.87 -19.53
C ALA A 359 -0.74 -14.51 -20.29
N GLY A 360 -1.12 -15.74 -19.95
CA GLY A 360 -2.31 -16.40 -20.51
C GLY A 360 -3.61 -15.64 -20.24
N LEU A 361 -3.80 -15.14 -19.01
CA LEU A 361 -4.96 -14.31 -18.64
C LEU A 361 -5.04 -13.04 -19.49
N PHE A 362 -3.92 -12.31 -19.62
CA PHE A 362 -3.85 -11.09 -20.44
C PHE A 362 -3.96 -11.37 -21.94
N SER A 363 -3.64 -12.58 -22.43
CA SER A 363 -3.90 -13.00 -23.80
C SER A 363 -5.36 -13.38 -24.06
N GLY A 364 -6.14 -13.68 -23.02
CA GLY A 364 -7.56 -14.03 -23.12
C GLY A 364 -8.50 -12.82 -23.10
N SER A 365 -9.81 -13.09 -23.16
CA SER A 365 -10.86 -12.07 -23.01
C SER A 365 -10.92 -11.51 -21.58
N VAL A 366 -11.30 -10.25 -21.43
CA VAL A 366 -11.52 -9.63 -20.12
C VAL A 366 -12.66 -10.33 -19.40
N THR A 367 -12.46 -10.67 -18.11
CA THR A 367 -13.53 -11.24 -17.28
C THR A 367 -14.66 -10.21 -17.09
N PRO A 368 -15.95 -10.61 -17.21
CA PRO A 368 -17.06 -9.71 -16.95
C PRO A 368 -16.95 -9.01 -15.58
N GLY A 369 -17.27 -7.72 -15.52
CA GLY A 369 -17.16 -6.91 -14.29
C GLY A 369 -15.74 -6.42 -13.96
N ARG A 370 -14.74 -6.78 -14.77
CA ARG A 370 -13.37 -6.29 -14.64
C ARG A 370 -12.99 -5.39 -15.81
N VAL A 371 -12.03 -4.51 -15.57
CA VAL A 371 -11.43 -3.63 -16.58
C VAL A 371 -9.94 -3.86 -16.68
N ARG A 372 -9.38 -3.65 -17.88
CA ARG A 372 -7.95 -3.69 -18.12
C ARG A 372 -7.40 -2.34 -18.52
N TRP A 373 -6.17 -2.07 -18.13
CA TRP A 373 -5.39 -0.94 -18.63
C TRP A 373 -3.90 -1.27 -18.61
N ILE A 374 -3.11 -0.39 -19.21
CA ILE A 374 -1.65 -0.50 -19.25
C ILE A 374 -1.04 0.75 -18.63
N ASP A 375 -0.25 0.57 -17.57
CA ASP A 375 0.59 1.62 -17.01
C ASP A 375 1.99 1.55 -17.66
N LEU A 376 2.36 2.61 -18.37
CA LEU A 376 3.66 2.77 -19.00
C LEU A 376 4.51 3.79 -18.27
N SER A 377 5.79 3.50 -18.16
CA SER A 377 6.80 4.45 -17.71
C SER A 377 8.04 4.38 -18.62
N PRO A 378 9.06 5.23 -18.41
CA PRO A 378 10.29 5.17 -19.19
C PRO A 378 10.99 3.81 -19.13
N HIS A 379 10.80 3.00 -18.08
CA HIS A 379 11.57 1.77 -17.87
C HIS A 379 10.73 0.50 -17.77
N GLN A 380 9.41 0.59 -17.62
CA GLN A 380 8.56 -0.58 -17.45
C GLN A 380 7.18 -0.41 -18.09
N ALA A 381 6.58 -1.54 -18.45
CA ALA A 381 5.17 -1.68 -18.74
C ALA A 381 4.53 -2.56 -17.68
N ARG A 382 3.36 -2.16 -17.17
CA ARG A 382 2.56 -2.93 -16.22
C ARG A 382 1.16 -3.09 -16.77
N LEU A 383 0.76 -4.33 -17.02
CA LEU A 383 -0.60 -4.69 -17.40
C LEU A 383 -1.40 -4.91 -16.12
N VAL A 384 -2.61 -4.36 -16.07
CA VAL A 384 -3.48 -4.47 -14.90
C VAL A 384 -4.87 -4.91 -15.34
N GLU A 385 -5.43 -5.89 -14.64
CA GLU A 385 -6.84 -6.25 -14.69
C GLU A 385 -7.42 -6.14 -13.28
N SER A 386 -8.47 -5.35 -13.08
CA SER A 386 -9.04 -5.10 -11.76
C SER A 386 -10.57 -4.99 -11.80
N PRO A 387 -11.29 -5.28 -10.69
CA PRO A 387 -12.67 -4.83 -10.56
C PRO A 387 -12.79 -3.30 -10.69
N LEU A 388 -13.99 -2.82 -11.00
CA LEU A 388 -14.31 -1.39 -11.11
C LEU A 388 -14.33 -0.68 -9.76
N ASP A 389 -14.77 -1.38 -8.72
CA ASP A 389 -14.93 -0.87 -7.36
C ASP A 389 -14.60 -1.97 -6.33
N ILE A 390 -14.82 -1.68 -5.05
CA ILE A 390 -14.52 -2.57 -3.93
C ILE A 390 -15.77 -3.01 -3.16
N ARG A 391 -16.96 -2.80 -3.75
CA ARG A 391 -18.26 -2.93 -3.05
C ARG A 391 -18.47 -4.33 -2.50
N ASP A 392 -18.35 -5.33 -3.37
CA ASP A 392 -18.62 -6.71 -3.00
C ASP A 392 -17.64 -7.21 -1.94
N ALA A 393 -16.36 -6.89 -2.12
CA ALA A 393 -15.30 -7.27 -1.20
C ALA A 393 -15.48 -6.66 0.21
N LEU A 394 -15.82 -5.36 0.29
CA LEU A 394 -16.07 -4.74 1.59
C LEU A 394 -17.37 -5.26 2.23
N ARG A 395 -18.45 -5.45 1.46
CA ARG A 395 -19.71 -5.99 2.00
C ARG A 395 -19.52 -7.39 2.57
N GLU A 396 -18.79 -8.26 1.89
CA GLU A 396 -18.46 -9.59 2.38
C GLU A 396 -17.68 -9.53 3.70
N GLN A 397 -16.67 -8.66 3.78
CA GLN A 397 -15.90 -8.47 5.02
C GLN A 397 -16.71 -7.88 6.17
N MET A 398 -17.63 -6.96 5.88
CA MET A 398 -18.52 -6.38 6.88
C MET A 398 -19.54 -7.40 7.39
N ALA A 399 -20.00 -8.31 6.52
CA ALA A 399 -20.92 -9.39 6.87
C ALA A 399 -20.23 -10.52 7.65
N ALA A 400 -18.93 -10.74 7.44
CA ALA A 400 -18.19 -11.85 8.04
C ALA A 400 -18.14 -11.81 9.59
N ALA A 401 -18.08 -10.62 10.19
CA ALA A 401 -18.13 -10.47 11.63
C ALA A 401 -18.68 -9.10 12.06
N PRO A 402 -19.56 -9.04 13.09
CA PRO A 402 -20.09 -7.79 13.60
C PRO A 402 -18.98 -6.99 14.29
N LYS A 403 -18.57 -5.88 13.68
CA LYS A 403 -17.58 -4.93 14.21
C LYS A 403 -17.99 -3.51 13.86
N ALA A 404 -17.46 -2.54 14.59
CA ALA A 404 -17.63 -1.13 14.26
C ALA A 404 -16.71 -0.75 13.10
N TRP A 405 -17.25 -0.06 12.10
CA TRP A 405 -16.50 0.40 10.92
C TRP A 405 -16.52 1.91 10.87
N ILE A 406 -15.36 2.55 10.94
CA ILE A 406 -15.24 4.00 10.93
C ILE A 406 -14.40 4.41 9.74
N PHE A 407 -14.99 5.18 8.82
CA PHE A 407 -14.31 5.74 7.67
C PHE A 407 -14.24 7.24 7.82
N THR A 408 -13.06 7.83 7.72
CA THR A 408 -12.90 9.28 7.83
C THR A 408 -11.87 9.83 6.86
N SER A 409 -12.13 11.05 6.40
CA SER A 409 -11.26 11.78 5.46
C SER A 409 -11.65 13.25 5.47
N ALA A 410 -10.76 14.12 4.97
CA ALA A 410 -11.07 15.53 4.72
C ALA A 410 -12.06 15.74 3.57
N THR A 411 -12.09 14.80 2.63
CA THR A 411 -12.79 14.90 1.36
C THR A 411 -13.41 13.54 1.03
N LEU A 412 -14.71 13.37 1.26
CA LEU A 412 -15.44 12.15 0.93
C LEU A 412 -16.57 12.39 -0.07
N GLY A 413 -17.09 13.62 -0.15
CA GLY A 413 -18.11 13.96 -1.12
C GLY A 413 -18.60 15.40 -0.98
N ASP A 414 -19.52 15.78 -1.86
CA ASP A 414 -20.17 17.09 -1.87
C ASP A 414 -21.60 17.05 -1.28
N ASP A 415 -22.27 15.90 -1.34
CA ASP A 415 -23.63 15.69 -0.82
C ASP A 415 -23.68 15.21 0.64
N GLU A 416 -24.86 15.26 1.28
CA GLU A 416 -25.07 14.88 2.69
C GLU A 416 -24.91 13.37 2.96
N ARG A 417 -25.16 12.52 1.95
CA ARG A 417 -25.00 11.07 2.02
C ARG A 417 -23.58 10.61 1.67
N LEU A 418 -22.71 11.54 1.26
CA LEU A 418 -21.35 11.24 0.81
C LEU A 418 -21.35 10.12 -0.26
N SER A 419 -22.31 10.21 -1.18
CA SER A 419 -22.70 9.16 -2.13
C SER A 419 -21.54 8.62 -2.95
N TRP A 420 -20.63 9.51 -3.37
CA TRP A 420 -19.44 9.13 -4.14
C TRP A 420 -18.59 8.06 -3.44
N PHE A 421 -18.37 8.21 -2.13
CA PHE A 421 -17.62 7.23 -1.35
C PHE A 421 -18.51 6.06 -0.89
N THR A 422 -19.71 6.34 -0.39
CA THR A 422 -20.58 5.30 0.19
C THR A 422 -21.03 4.28 -0.86
N GLU A 423 -21.41 4.72 -2.06
CA GLU A 423 -21.81 3.81 -3.12
C GLU A 423 -20.63 2.98 -3.65
N SER A 424 -19.46 3.58 -3.87
CA SER A 424 -18.27 2.88 -4.40
C SER A 424 -17.64 1.91 -3.40
N ALA A 425 -17.85 2.13 -2.10
CA ALA A 425 -17.41 1.24 -1.03
C ALA A 425 -18.49 0.22 -0.58
N GLY A 426 -19.73 0.33 -1.10
CA GLY A 426 -20.84 -0.55 -0.72
C GLY A 426 -21.41 -0.27 0.68
N LEU A 427 -21.27 0.97 1.15
CA LEU A 427 -21.66 1.51 2.46
C LEU A 427 -22.99 2.28 2.40
N ASP A 428 -23.93 1.83 1.57
CA ASP A 428 -25.18 2.54 1.29
C ASP A 428 -26.05 2.77 2.56
N ASP A 429 -25.96 1.86 3.54
CA ASP A 429 -26.68 1.92 4.83
C ASP A 429 -25.84 2.53 5.97
N ALA A 430 -24.64 3.04 5.69
CA ALA A 430 -23.78 3.61 6.73
C ALA A 430 -24.34 4.94 7.24
N THR A 431 -24.16 5.19 8.54
CA THR A 431 -24.44 6.52 9.09
C THR A 431 -23.42 7.51 8.56
N THR A 432 -23.88 8.66 8.05
CA THR A 432 -22.98 9.71 7.56
C THR A 432 -22.90 10.86 8.54
N LEU A 433 -21.72 11.46 8.63
CA LEU A 433 -21.47 12.66 9.41
C LEU A 433 -20.60 13.61 8.60
N ARG A 434 -21.03 14.87 8.49
CA ARG A 434 -20.22 15.95 7.93
C ARG A 434 -19.99 17.01 8.99
N VAL A 435 -18.76 17.12 9.45
CA VAL A 435 -18.32 18.15 10.37
C VAL A 435 -17.41 19.08 9.58
N GLY A 436 -17.93 20.26 9.23
CA GLY A 436 -17.25 21.20 8.33
C GLY A 436 -15.88 21.66 8.82
N SER A 437 -15.29 22.64 8.12
CA SER A 437 -14.01 23.21 8.55
C SER A 437 -14.21 24.19 9.72
N PRO A 438 -13.34 24.19 10.74
CA PRO A 438 -13.36 25.19 11.80
C PRO A 438 -12.74 26.53 11.35
N PHE A 439 -12.17 26.60 10.14
CA PHE A 439 -11.51 27.80 9.64
C PHE A 439 -12.50 28.79 9.02
N ASP A 440 -12.31 30.08 9.30
CA ASP A 440 -13.01 31.17 8.64
C ASP A 440 -12.38 31.46 7.27
N TYR A 441 -12.75 30.67 6.27
CA TYR A 441 -12.31 30.89 4.89
C TYR A 441 -12.71 32.28 4.34
N PRO A 442 -13.91 32.83 4.59
CA PRO A 442 -14.23 34.19 4.17
C PRO A 442 -13.25 35.27 4.65
N ALA A 443 -12.75 35.16 5.89
CA ALA A 443 -11.77 36.09 6.44
C ALA A 443 -10.32 35.79 6.00
N HIS A 444 -9.96 34.51 5.84
CA HIS A 444 -8.56 34.09 5.69
C HIS A 444 -8.18 33.52 4.31
N ALA A 445 -9.14 33.37 3.40
CA ALA A 445 -8.90 32.88 2.05
C ALA A 445 -9.44 33.87 0.98
N ARG A 446 -8.74 33.89 -0.14
CA ARG A 446 -9.14 34.60 -1.36
C ARG A 446 -8.96 33.65 -2.53
N LEU A 447 -10.00 33.49 -3.33
CA LEU A 447 -9.94 32.74 -4.58
C LEU A 447 -9.74 33.74 -5.72
N TYR A 448 -8.64 33.59 -6.46
CA TYR A 448 -8.40 34.36 -7.68
C TYR A 448 -8.51 33.44 -8.89
N ILE A 449 -9.44 33.74 -9.78
CA ILE A 449 -9.62 33.04 -11.06
C ILE A 449 -9.17 34.00 -12.16
N PRO A 450 -7.99 33.79 -12.78
CA PRO A 450 -7.51 34.66 -13.84
C PRO A 450 -8.45 34.62 -15.06
N THR A 451 -8.94 35.79 -15.46
CA THR A 451 -9.76 35.93 -16.68
C THR A 451 -8.87 35.85 -17.92
N GLY A 452 -9.22 35.01 -18.89
CA GLY A 452 -8.46 34.87 -20.13
C GLY A 452 -7.17 34.05 -20.00
N PHE A 453 -7.17 33.05 -19.12
CA PHE A 453 -6.04 32.11 -18.96
C PHE A 453 -6.16 30.95 -19.96
N PRO A 454 -5.07 30.57 -20.68
CA PRO A 454 -5.12 29.44 -21.61
C PRO A 454 -5.56 28.15 -20.89
N LYS A 455 -6.32 27.28 -21.56
CA LYS A 455 -6.71 25.98 -20.98
C LYS A 455 -5.50 25.06 -20.81
N PRO A 456 -5.51 24.08 -19.88
CA PRO A 456 -4.38 23.18 -19.65
C PRO A 456 -3.82 22.46 -20.89
N ASN A 457 -4.68 22.23 -21.88
CA ASN A 457 -4.33 21.57 -23.14
C ASN A 457 -3.88 22.52 -24.26
N GLU A 458 -3.83 23.84 -24.02
CA GLU A 458 -3.41 24.83 -25.02
C GLU A 458 -1.89 25.08 -24.94
N PRO A 459 -1.19 25.26 -26.08
CA PRO A 459 0.27 25.44 -26.10
C PRO A 459 0.80 26.60 -25.24
N GLY A 460 -0.01 27.65 -25.06
CA GLY A 460 0.34 28.83 -24.26
C GLY A 460 0.22 28.62 -22.75
N HIS A 461 -0.41 27.53 -22.28
CA HIS A 461 -0.69 27.32 -20.86
C HIS A 461 0.57 27.25 -19.99
N PRO A 462 1.62 26.46 -20.31
CA PRO A 462 2.81 26.39 -19.47
C PRO A 462 3.51 27.75 -19.32
N GLY A 463 3.57 28.54 -20.40
CA GLY A 463 4.17 29.87 -20.38
C GLY A 463 3.34 30.87 -19.56
N ALA A 464 2.01 30.80 -19.66
CA ALA A 464 1.11 31.62 -18.86
C ALA A 464 1.18 31.27 -17.37
N VAL A 465 1.27 29.97 -17.02
CA VAL A 465 1.48 29.50 -15.64
C VAL A 465 2.82 29.98 -15.10
N ALA A 466 3.91 29.83 -15.85
CA ALA A 466 5.23 30.31 -15.43
C ALA A 466 5.23 31.83 -15.19
N THR A 467 4.61 32.60 -16.10
CA THR A 467 4.49 34.06 -15.96
C THR A 467 3.67 34.46 -14.74
N LEU A 468 2.54 33.79 -14.49
CA LEU A 468 1.70 34.07 -13.34
C LEU A 468 2.39 33.69 -12.02
N ALA A 469 3.01 32.52 -11.95
CA ALA A 469 3.76 32.06 -10.79
C ALA A 469 4.90 33.04 -10.44
N ALA A 470 5.63 33.53 -11.44
CA ALA A 470 6.69 34.52 -11.25
C ALA A 470 6.18 35.89 -10.77
N ARG A 471 4.90 36.24 -10.99
CA ARG A 471 4.29 37.46 -10.45
C ARG A 471 3.79 37.31 -9.03
N CYS A 472 3.49 36.07 -8.60
CA CYS A 472 2.97 35.76 -7.27
C CYS A 472 4.08 35.40 -6.26
N ALA A 473 5.27 35.00 -6.74
CA ALA A 473 6.49 34.87 -5.95
C ALA A 473 7.09 36.25 -5.65
#